data_AF-Q54TF4-F1
#
_entry.id   AF-Q54TF4-F1
#
_cell.length_a   1.000
_cell.length_b   1.000
_cell.length_c   1.000
_cell.angle_alpha   90.00
_cell.angle_beta   90.00
_cell.angle_gamma   90.00
#
_symmetry.space_group_name_H-M   'P 1'
#
loop_
_entity.id
_entity.type
_entity.pdbx_description
1 polymer ?
#
loop_
_entity_poly.entity_id
_entity_poly.type
_entity_poly.pdbx_seq_one_letter_code
_entity_poly.pdbx_strand_id
1 'polypeptide(L)'
;MFKKKTIGYSIQQIKSYEYNQYSIEILLDSGNYYSQNPINLYGLNISISAQNSNDLVQFLVPNINGTVSPIFIVEYPYKATSIVPTNIMIRYVTISGCNSLNVSESGCFFQGYIGVNAFLNVDIENVNFLCESLYSPYFSLSGNSRISSESNDLKNHGIKKPLSMDSSKLLKNDESSQDLEMKMVTQYFFGEQYPNDNINISFILNNCNFGSNNITNVNNNVPFVLNYDFGPIIDLTISNTIFNSFLIYRGSSIASITAGSFTMNNVSIINTKYYGSIYSFFLRFSNCRVSLNQVSISGEFDGSRSLIYSVNSLLNANQFNVELNYSSGVIMDVITLISTFAYFENSTIDLYVSSDFNTKEGNLHGNVGLFSPQMSNIYLFSNRIFSNGTSIINSLLSDVIANNNQFVFAPSSTNDFQLIVCDEANTNFYGDSSFTDLAESCQTPSDTAKQWNELRENLLSYFCGVLSMFLIFLTAFIISWIFNCRKMKKLNRINKSLKLLP
;
A
#
# COMPACT_ATOMS: atom_id res chain seq x y z
N MET A 1 -43.83 22.06 -30.20
CA MET A 1 -43.34 22.14 -28.81
C MET A 1 -43.15 20.72 -28.29
N PHE A 2 -42.02 20.07 -28.61
CA PHE A 2 -41.70 18.79 -27.97
C PHE A 2 -41.36 19.12 -26.52
N LYS A 3 -42.20 18.71 -25.55
CA LYS A 3 -41.81 18.66 -24.14
C LYS A 3 -40.48 17.90 -24.12
N LYS A 4 -39.36 18.55 -23.78
CA LYS A 4 -38.08 17.89 -23.57
C LYS A 4 -38.32 16.75 -22.58
N LYS A 5 -38.44 15.52 -23.08
CA LYS A 5 -38.54 14.34 -22.24
C LYS A 5 -37.22 14.28 -21.48
N THR A 6 -37.27 14.34 -20.15
CA THR A 6 -36.06 14.27 -19.33
C THR A 6 -35.46 12.87 -19.47
N ILE A 7 -34.15 12.74 -19.28
CA ILE A 7 -33.46 11.43 -19.31
C ILE A 7 -34.11 10.48 -18.31
N GLY A 8 -34.50 10.98 -17.13
CA GLY A 8 -35.26 10.23 -16.14
C GLY A 8 -36.61 9.73 -16.64
N TYR A 9 -37.36 10.53 -17.41
CA TYR A 9 -38.63 10.09 -18.01
C TYR A 9 -38.41 8.96 -19.02
N SER A 10 -37.41 9.08 -19.90
CA SER A 10 -37.08 8.03 -20.87
C SER A 10 -36.69 6.73 -20.18
N ILE A 11 -35.86 6.78 -19.13
CA ILE A 11 -35.45 5.61 -18.35
C ILE A 11 -36.63 5.00 -17.58
N GLN A 12 -37.49 5.82 -16.96
CA GLN A 12 -38.69 5.34 -16.26
C GLN A 12 -39.70 4.70 -17.21
N GLN A 13 -39.90 5.25 -18.42
CA GLN A 13 -40.71 4.59 -19.45
C GLN A 13 -40.13 3.23 -19.80
N ILE A 14 -38.81 3.10 -19.93
CA ILE A 14 -38.19 1.82 -20.26
C ILE A 14 -38.32 0.82 -19.11
N LYS A 15 -38.07 1.25 -17.86
CA LYS A 15 -38.28 0.41 -16.66
C LYS A 15 -39.71 -0.13 -16.51
N SER A 16 -40.70 0.54 -17.10
CA SER A 16 -42.10 0.07 -17.07
C SER A 16 -42.37 -1.13 -17.99
N TYR A 17 -41.46 -1.45 -18.91
CA TYR A 17 -41.52 -2.71 -19.66
C TYR A 17 -40.81 -3.79 -18.84
N GLU A 18 -41.55 -4.79 -18.35
CA GLU A 18 -41.06 -5.93 -17.55
C GLU A 18 -40.11 -6.87 -18.34
N TYR A 19 -38.98 -6.38 -18.84
CA TYR A 19 -38.08 -7.16 -19.67
C TYR A 19 -36.63 -7.08 -19.19
N ASN A 20 -36.25 -8.10 -18.44
CA ASN A 20 -34.87 -8.44 -18.13
C ASN A 20 -34.11 -8.62 -19.47
N GLN A 21 -32.99 -7.90 -19.66
CA GLN A 21 -31.96 -8.08 -20.73
C GLN A 21 -31.94 -7.13 -21.95
N TYR A 22 -32.63 -5.99 -21.97
CA TYR A 22 -32.35 -4.99 -23.03
C TYR A 22 -31.18 -4.06 -22.66
N SER A 23 -30.26 -3.89 -23.60
CA SER A 23 -29.33 -2.75 -23.63
C SER A 23 -30.11 -1.50 -24.00
N ILE A 24 -30.11 -0.49 -23.12
CA ILE A 24 -30.74 0.80 -23.34
C ILE A 24 -29.70 1.74 -23.93
N GLU A 25 -29.97 2.32 -25.10
CA GLU A 25 -29.15 3.37 -25.67
C GLU A 25 -29.91 4.69 -25.67
N ILE A 26 -29.32 5.73 -25.09
CA ILE A 26 -29.86 7.08 -25.05
C ILE A 26 -28.89 8.00 -25.79
N LEU A 27 -29.33 8.46 -26.96
CA LEU A 27 -28.63 9.48 -27.73
C LEU A 27 -29.22 10.86 -27.41
N LEU A 28 -28.36 11.78 -27.03
CA LEU A 28 -28.71 13.12 -26.58
C LEU A 28 -28.32 14.15 -27.64
N ASP A 29 -29.29 14.96 -28.07
CA ASP A 29 -29.00 16.17 -28.82
C ASP A 29 -28.24 17.18 -27.94
N SER A 30 -27.52 18.10 -28.59
CA SER A 30 -26.92 19.27 -27.94
C SER A 30 -27.89 19.95 -26.95
N GLY A 31 -27.41 20.25 -25.74
CA GLY A 31 -28.17 20.97 -24.74
C GLY A 31 -27.87 20.56 -23.31
N ASN A 32 -28.60 21.21 -22.40
CA ASN A 32 -28.49 20.99 -20.96
C ASN A 32 -29.58 20.03 -20.48
N TYR A 33 -29.14 19.02 -19.73
CA TYR A 33 -29.98 17.99 -19.13
C TYR A 33 -29.84 18.08 -17.62
N TYR A 34 -30.98 18.10 -16.93
CA TYR A 34 -31.05 18.09 -15.48
C TYR A 34 -31.96 16.95 -15.02
N SER A 35 -31.70 16.43 -13.83
CA SER A 35 -32.63 15.53 -13.15
C SER A 35 -33.08 16.16 -11.85
N GLN A 36 -34.39 16.20 -11.60
CA GLN A 36 -34.92 16.68 -10.33
C GLN A 36 -34.68 15.70 -9.18
N ASN A 37 -34.59 14.40 -9.50
CA ASN A 37 -34.32 13.32 -8.56
C ASN A 37 -33.18 12.44 -9.13
N PRO A 38 -32.39 11.78 -8.30
CA PRO A 38 -31.41 10.82 -8.79
C PRO A 38 -32.07 9.69 -9.60
N ILE A 39 -31.44 9.29 -10.70
CA ILE A 39 -31.96 8.24 -11.58
C ILE A 39 -31.34 6.90 -11.16
N ASN A 40 -32.16 5.96 -10.67
CA ASN A 40 -31.68 4.63 -10.33
C ASN A 40 -31.43 3.79 -11.59
N LEU A 41 -30.21 3.30 -11.75
CA LEU A 41 -29.75 2.49 -12.87
C LEU A 41 -29.56 1.00 -12.52
N TYR A 42 -29.90 0.58 -11.29
CA TYR A 42 -29.81 -0.82 -10.87
C TYR A 42 -30.47 -1.79 -11.86
N GLY A 43 -29.73 -2.82 -12.23
CA GLY A 43 -30.11 -3.91 -13.13
C GLY A 43 -30.21 -3.54 -14.59
N LEU A 44 -29.76 -2.34 -14.98
CA LEU A 44 -29.76 -1.90 -16.37
C LEU A 44 -28.42 -2.19 -17.04
N ASN A 45 -28.48 -2.53 -18.33
CA ASN A 45 -27.38 -2.33 -19.25
C ASN A 45 -27.70 -1.05 -20.05
N ILE A 46 -27.01 0.05 -19.80
CA ILE A 46 -27.37 1.36 -20.34
C ILE A 46 -26.15 2.10 -20.89
N SER A 47 -26.32 2.68 -22.08
CA SER A 47 -25.41 3.65 -22.69
C SER A 47 -26.11 5.00 -22.80
N ILE A 48 -25.45 6.06 -22.37
CA ILE A 48 -25.90 7.44 -22.52
C ILE A 48 -24.80 8.23 -23.21
N SER A 49 -25.08 8.76 -24.40
CA SER A 49 -24.09 9.54 -25.14
C SER A 49 -24.70 10.73 -25.84
N ALA A 50 -23.86 11.70 -26.19
CA ALA A 50 -24.22 12.64 -27.23
C ALA A 50 -24.52 11.90 -28.55
N GLN A 51 -25.47 12.40 -29.32
CA GLN A 51 -25.84 11.83 -30.61
C GLN A 51 -24.68 11.97 -31.62
N ASN A 52 -24.02 13.13 -31.64
CA ASN A 52 -22.75 13.32 -32.31
C ASN A 52 -21.66 13.63 -31.28
N SER A 53 -20.43 13.14 -31.48
CA SER A 53 -19.30 13.38 -30.55
C SER A 53 -18.94 14.86 -30.36
N ASN A 54 -19.38 15.73 -31.28
CA ASN A 54 -19.16 17.18 -31.22
C ASN A 54 -20.32 17.94 -30.57
N ASP A 55 -21.43 17.27 -30.25
CA ASP A 55 -22.57 17.92 -29.62
C ASP A 55 -22.22 18.34 -28.18
N LEU A 56 -22.58 19.57 -27.82
CA LEU A 56 -22.38 20.06 -26.46
C LEU A 56 -23.51 19.55 -25.57
N VAL A 57 -23.33 18.36 -25.01
CA VAL A 57 -24.26 17.75 -24.05
C VAL A 57 -23.76 18.00 -22.64
N GLN A 58 -24.55 18.70 -21.83
CA GLN A 58 -24.21 19.00 -20.44
C GLN A 58 -25.21 18.35 -19.48
N PHE A 59 -24.70 17.61 -18.50
CA PHE A 59 -25.44 17.25 -17.31
C PHE A 59 -25.23 18.30 -16.22
N LEU A 60 -26.33 18.93 -15.80
CA LEU A 60 -26.33 19.81 -14.64
C LEU A 60 -26.56 18.98 -13.38
N VAL A 61 -25.59 19.02 -12.47
CA VAL A 61 -25.72 18.40 -11.15
C VAL A 61 -26.86 19.08 -10.38
N PRO A 62 -27.84 18.32 -9.86
CA PRO A 62 -28.93 18.90 -9.10
C PRO A 62 -28.47 19.45 -7.76
N ASN A 63 -28.92 20.68 -7.46
CA ASN A 63 -28.84 21.27 -6.13
C ASN A 63 -30.26 21.32 -5.53
N ILE A 64 -30.52 20.47 -4.55
CA ILE A 64 -31.81 20.38 -3.86
C ILE A 64 -31.62 20.93 -2.45
N ASN A 65 -32.32 22.02 -2.12
CA ASN A 65 -32.28 22.64 -0.79
C ASN A 65 -30.85 22.96 -0.28
N GLY A 66 -29.95 23.36 -1.18
CA GLY A 66 -28.55 23.65 -0.83
C GLY A 66 -27.63 22.42 -0.80
N THR A 67 -28.14 21.22 -1.07
CA THR A 67 -27.38 19.97 -1.04
C THR A 67 -27.22 19.41 -2.46
N VAL A 68 -26.00 18.97 -2.79
CA VAL A 68 -25.72 18.25 -4.04
C VAL A 68 -26.45 16.91 -4.01
N SER A 69 -27.16 16.59 -5.09
CA SER A 69 -27.75 15.26 -5.29
C SER A 69 -27.08 14.55 -6.46
N PRO A 70 -26.89 13.22 -6.40
CA PRO A 70 -26.37 12.46 -7.53
C PRO A 70 -27.28 12.57 -8.75
N ILE A 71 -26.69 12.63 -9.94
CA ILE A 71 -27.45 12.46 -11.19
C ILE A 71 -27.92 11.01 -11.33
N PHE A 72 -27.00 10.06 -11.11
CA PHE A 72 -27.24 8.62 -11.20
C PHE A 72 -27.01 7.94 -9.86
N ILE A 73 -27.90 7.02 -9.51
CA ILE A 73 -27.74 6.13 -8.36
C ILE A 73 -27.78 4.67 -8.81
N VAL A 74 -27.09 3.78 -8.10
CA VAL A 74 -27.28 2.35 -8.20
C VAL A 74 -27.46 1.80 -6.79
N GLU A 75 -28.68 1.40 -6.46
CA GLU A 75 -29.00 0.83 -5.16
C GLU A 75 -29.22 -0.67 -5.28
N TYR A 76 -28.26 -1.45 -4.76
CA TYR A 76 -28.39 -2.89 -4.63
C TYR A 76 -29.19 -3.22 -3.37
N PRO A 77 -30.19 -4.12 -3.45
CA PRO A 77 -30.92 -4.55 -2.28
C PRO A 77 -30.00 -5.32 -1.33
N TYR A 78 -30.18 -5.09 -0.03
CA TYR A 78 -29.35 -5.71 1.02
C TYR A 78 -29.42 -7.25 1.04
N LYS A 79 -30.52 -7.85 0.60
CA LYS A 79 -30.74 -9.31 0.55
C LYS A 79 -31.04 -9.79 -0.88
N ALA A 80 -30.18 -9.43 -1.83
CA ALA A 80 -30.28 -9.96 -3.18
C ALA A 80 -29.91 -11.46 -3.19
N THR A 81 -30.85 -12.34 -3.56
CA THR A 81 -30.57 -13.78 -3.73
C THR A 81 -29.91 -14.10 -5.08
N SER A 82 -29.95 -13.16 -6.02
CA SER A 82 -29.36 -13.30 -7.35
C SER A 82 -28.48 -12.10 -7.67
N ILE A 83 -27.35 -12.36 -8.32
CA ILE A 83 -26.55 -11.29 -8.92
C ILE A 83 -27.36 -10.66 -10.04
N VAL A 84 -27.60 -9.35 -9.95
CA VAL A 84 -28.22 -8.57 -11.03
C VAL A 84 -27.17 -7.62 -11.59
N PRO A 85 -26.57 -7.95 -12.75
CA PRO A 85 -25.56 -7.10 -13.37
C PRO A 85 -26.12 -5.72 -13.73
N THR A 86 -25.35 -4.69 -13.42
CA THR A 86 -25.60 -3.30 -13.83
C THR A 86 -24.39 -2.84 -14.64
N ASN A 87 -24.60 -2.53 -15.93
CA ASN A 87 -23.56 -2.03 -16.83
C ASN A 87 -23.95 -0.64 -17.29
N ILE A 88 -23.10 0.34 -17.06
CA ILE A 88 -23.37 1.75 -17.35
C ILE A 88 -22.24 2.26 -18.22
N MET A 89 -22.61 2.90 -19.32
CA MET A 89 -21.69 3.51 -20.25
C MET A 89 -22.10 4.96 -20.49
N ILE A 90 -21.18 5.91 -20.33
CA ILE A 90 -21.47 7.34 -20.52
C ILE A 90 -20.41 7.97 -21.39
N ARG A 91 -20.81 8.58 -22.52
CA ARG A 91 -19.85 9.12 -23.51
C ARG A 91 -20.15 10.55 -23.97
N TYR A 92 -19.11 11.32 -24.26
CA TYR A 92 -19.22 12.63 -24.92
C TYR A 92 -20.14 13.62 -24.19
N VAL A 93 -20.03 13.70 -22.87
CA VAL A 93 -20.83 14.63 -22.06
C VAL A 93 -19.95 15.49 -21.16
N THR A 94 -20.49 16.62 -20.74
CA THR A 94 -19.87 17.49 -19.74
C THR A 94 -20.70 17.48 -18.47
N ILE A 95 -20.09 17.26 -17.31
CA ILE A 95 -20.72 17.36 -15.99
C ILE A 95 -20.39 18.73 -15.41
N SER A 96 -21.41 19.53 -15.08
CA SER A 96 -21.25 20.90 -14.57
C SER A 96 -22.39 21.29 -13.62
N GLY A 97 -22.42 22.55 -13.16
CA GLY A 97 -23.49 23.06 -12.31
C GLY A 97 -23.35 22.72 -10.82
N CYS A 98 -22.19 22.24 -10.39
CA CYS A 98 -21.89 21.97 -8.99
C CYS A 98 -21.62 23.26 -8.19
N ASN A 99 -22.68 23.99 -7.84
CA ASN A 99 -22.59 25.17 -6.98
C ASN A 99 -23.21 24.83 -5.62
N SER A 100 -22.50 24.15 -4.74
CA SER A 100 -22.93 23.96 -3.34
C SER A 100 -21.74 23.90 -2.39
N LEU A 101 -21.96 24.44 -1.19
CA LEU A 101 -20.98 24.52 -0.10
C LEU A 101 -21.11 23.35 0.90
N ASN A 102 -22.13 22.49 0.76
CA ASN A 102 -22.32 21.41 1.71
C ASN A 102 -21.37 20.25 1.39
N VAL A 103 -20.52 19.91 2.35
CA VAL A 103 -19.73 18.68 2.33
C VAL A 103 -20.68 17.51 2.41
N SER A 104 -20.66 16.66 1.39
CA SER A 104 -21.35 15.37 1.41
C SER A 104 -20.39 14.29 0.95
N GLU A 105 -20.47 13.11 1.57
CA GLU A 105 -19.79 11.91 1.05
C GLU A 105 -20.50 11.36 -0.19
N SER A 106 -21.63 11.95 -0.60
CA SER A 106 -22.40 11.50 -1.75
C SER A 106 -21.78 11.93 -3.07
N GLY A 107 -21.76 11.04 -4.06
CA GLY A 107 -21.29 11.35 -5.40
C GLY A 107 -22.21 12.35 -6.09
N CYS A 108 -21.66 13.38 -6.73
CA CYS A 108 -22.47 14.37 -7.44
C CYS A 108 -22.94 13.86 -8.81
N PHE A 109 -22.15 13.00 -9.45
CA PHE A 109 -22.49 12.39 -10.71
C PHE A 109 -23.06 10.99 -10.51
N PHE A 110 -22.35 10.15 -9.75
CA PHE A 110 -22.70 8.77 -9.54
C PHE A 110 -22.58 8.36 -8.08
N GLN A 111 -23.62 7.75 -7.54
CA GLN A 111 -23.63 7.16 -6.20
C GLN A 111 -24.04 5.68 -6.26
N GLY A 112 -23.21 4.79 -5.75
CA GLY A 112 -23.57 3.39 -5.51
C GLY A 112 -23.85 3.14 -4.03
N TYR A 113 -24.97 2.48 -3.75
CA TYR A 113 -25.27 1.83 -2.48
C TYR A 113 -25.18 0.33 -2.70
N ILE A 114 -24.06 -0.26 -2.29
CA ILE A 114 -23.74 -1.63 -2.65
C ILE A 114 -24.10 -2.56 -1.48
N GLY A 115 -24.98 -3.52 -1.77
CA GLY A 115 -25.33 -4.64 -0.90
C GLY A 115 -24.61 -5.92 -1.34
N VAL A 116 -25.15 -7.07 -0.93
CA VAL A 116 -24.62 -8.39 -1.32
C VAL A 116 -24.87 -8.70 -2.79
N ASN A 117 -24.06 -9.58 -3.39
CA ASN A 117 -24.21 -10.07 -4.78
C ASN A 117 -24.28 -8.95 -5.83
N ALA A 118 -23.49 -7.90 -5.66
CA ALA A 118 -23.47 -6.77 -6.57
C ALA A 118 -22.51 -6.97 -7.75
N PHE A 119 -22.93 -6.59 -8.95
CA PHE A 119 -22.07 -6.57 -10.13
C PHE A 119 -22.26 -5.25 -10.89
N LEU A 120 -21.36 -4.29 -10.67
CA LEU A 120 -21.44 -2.96 -11.25
C LEU A 120 -20.25 -2.70 -12.17
N ASN A 121 -20.50 -2.47 -13.45
CA ASN A 121 -19.50 -1.99 -14.39
C ASN A 121 -19.88 -0.61 -14.89
N VAL A 122 -18.95 0.35 -14.77
CA VAL A 122 -19.13 1.73 -15.20
C VAL A 122 -18.00 2.11 -16.16
N ASP A 123 -18.33 2.30 -17.43
CA ASP A 123 -17.43 2.77 -18.47
C ASP A 123 -17.77 4.22 -18.84
N ILE A 124 -16.78 5.09 -18.84
CA ILE A 124 -16.96 6.51 -19.11
C ILE A 124 -15.91 6.95 -20.11
N GLU A 125 -16.34 7.58 -21.19
CA GLU A 125 -15.47 7.91 -22.32
C GLU A 125 -15.66 9.37 -22.74
N ASN A 126 -14.58 10.13 -22.89
CA ASN A 126 -14.64 11.51 -23.40
C ASN A 126 -15.59 12.41 -22.57
N VAL A 127 -15.55 12.29 -21.24
CA VAL A 127 -16.37 13.07 -20.31
C VAL A 127 -15.55 14.16 -19.62
N ASN A 128 -16.06 15.39 -19.64
CA ASN A 128 -15.45 16.53 -18.96
C ASN A 128 -16.17 16.81 -17.64
N PHE A 129 -15.45 16.83 -16.52
CA PHE A 129 -15.97 17.14 -15.20
C PHE A 129 -15.52 18.55 -14.78
N LEU A 130 -16.41 19.54 -14.95
CA LEU A 130 -16.14 20.98 -14.82
C LEU A 130 -16.73 21.61 -13.55
N CYS A 131 -16.75 20.89 -12.43
CA CYS A 131 -17.26 21.43 -11.18
C CYS A 131 -16.19 22.26 -10.46
N GLU A 132 -16.41 23.58 -10.38
CA GLU A 132 -15.46 24.54 -9.80
C GLU A 132 -15.49 24.60 -8.26
N SER A 133 -16.65 24.28 -7.65
CA SER A 133 -16.83 24.34 -6.20
C SER A 133 -17.52 23.09 -5.68
N LEU A 134 -16.79 21.97 -5.68
CA LEU A 134 -17.32 20.70 -5.22
C LEU A 134 -16.62 20.27 -3.92
N TYR A 135 -17.40 20.07 -2.86
CA TYR A 135 -16.94 19.43 -1.63
C TYR A 135 -17.19 17.91 -1.61
N SER A 136 -17.89 17.42 -2.63
CA SER A 136 -18.35 16.04 -2.76
C SER A 136 -17.56 15.33 -3.87
N PRO A 137 -17.40 14.01 -3.87
CA PRO A 137 -16.76 13.34 -4.99
C PRO A 137 -17.64 13.33 -6.25
N TYR A 138 -17.07 13.07 -7.42
CA TYR A 138 -17.89 12.76 -8.61
C TYR A 138 -18.52 11.37 -8.50
N PHE A 139 -17.73 10.41 -8.06
CA PHE A 139 -18.12 9.02 -7.82
C PHE A 139 -18.03 8.70 -6.34
N SER A 140 -19.12 8.21 -5.77
CA SER A 140 -19.12 7.67 -4.42
C SER A 140 -19.69 6.27 -4.41
N LEU A 141 -18.97 5.35 -3.76
CA LEU A 141 -19.49 4.03 -3.44
C LEU A 141 -19.47 3.84 -1.93
N SER A 142 -20.60 3.42 -1.39
CA SER A 142 -20.74 3.07 0.02
C SER A 142 -21.46 1.75 0.19
N GLY A 143 -21.17 1.06 1.30
CA GLY A 143 -21.95 -0.08 1.73
C GLY A 143 -23.31 0.35 2.28
N ASN A 144 -24.32 -0.49 2.11
CA ASN A 144 -25.58 -0.35 2.85
C ASN A 144 -25.38 -0.72 4.33
N SER A 145 -24.84 0.20 5.13
CA SER A 145 -24.84 0.08 6.61
C SER A 145 -26.12 0.64 7.23
N ARG A 146 -27.27 0.62 6.52
CA ARG A 146 -28.56 0.92 7.14
C ARG A 146 -29.05 -0.30 7.90
N ILE A 147 -28.77 -0.27 9.20
CA ILE A 147 -29.44 -0.95 10.32
C ILE A 147 -30.86 -1.39 9.90
N SER A 148 -31.01 -2.65 9.48
CA SER A 148 -32.32 -3.29 9.48
C SER A 148 -32.63 -3.61 10.93
N SER A 149 -33.37 -2.71 11.56
CA SER A 149 -34.11 -2.98 12.78
C SER A 149 -35.29 -3.90 12.44
N GLU A 150 -35.00 -5.12 12.02
CA GLU A 150 -36.00 -6.18 11.85
C GLU A 150 -35.44 -7.50 12.38
N SER A 151 -35.71 -7.70 13.68
CA SER A 151 -36.11 -8.96 14.31
C SER A 151 -35.25 -10.22 14.09
N ASN A 152 -34.57 -10.56 15.18
CA ASN A 152 -34.65 -11.83 15.91
C ASN A 152 -34.03 -13.12 15.35
N ASP A 153 -33.42 -13.81 16.31
CA ASP A 153 -33.21 -15.26 16.42
C ASP A 153 -32.09 -15.91 15.60
N LEU A 154 -30.87 -15.54 15.94
CA LEU A 154 -29.79 -16.53 16.13
C LEU A 154 -29.23 -16.42 17.55
N LYS A 155 -30.07 -16.80 18.52
CA LYS A 155 -29.58 -17.33 19.79
C LYS A 155 -28.81 -18.62 19.50
N ASN A 156 -27.65 -18.75 20.15
CA ASN A 156 -26.85 -19.96 20.31
C ASN A 156 -26.06 -20.44 19.08
N HIS A 157 -24.87 -19.88 18.87
CA HIS A 157 -23.68 -20.74 18.72
C HIS A 157 -22.49 -20.12 19.45
N GLY A 158 -21.98 -20.89 20.40
CA GLY A 158 -20.98 -20.47 21.37
C GLY A 158 -19.66 -20.08 20.71
N ILE A 159 -19.13 -18.98 21.21
CA ILE A 159 -17.76 -18.52 21.04
C ILE A 159 -16.81 -19.69 21.38
N LYS A 160 -16.29 -20.38 20.37
CA LYS A 160 -15.10 -21.21 20.56
C LYS A 160 -13.91 -20.26 20.57
N LYS A 161 -13.26 -20.19 21.74
CA LYS A 161 -12.00 -19.47 21.94
C LYS A 161 -10.99 -19.85 20.83
N PRO A 162 -10.21 -18.88 20.32
CA PRO A 162 -9.17 -19.17 19.35
C PRO A 162 -8.19 -20.20 19.92
N LEU A 163 -7.89 -21.24 19.12
CA LEU A 163 -6.85 -22.21 19.43
C LEU A 163 -5.54 -21.46 19.69
N SER A 164 -4.97 -21.65 20.88
CA SER A 164 -3.57 -21.35 21.16
C SER A 164 -2.70 -22.25 20.28
N MET A 165 -2.10 -21.71 19.21
CA MET A 165 -1.02 -22.40 18.51
C MET A 165 0.24 -22.31 19.37
N ASP A 166 0.61 -23.45 19.93
CA ASP A 166 1.88 -23.67 20.62
C ASP A 166 2.99 -23.80 19.57
N SER A 167 3.76 -22.73 19.37
CA SER A 167 4.82 -22.63 18.35
C SER A 167 6.13 -23.32 18.77
N SER A 168 6.14 -24.11 19.84
CA SER A 168 7.35 -24.78 20.33
C SER A 168 7.74 -26.07 19.58
N LYS A 169 7.09 -26.42 18.46
CA LYS A 169 7.42 -27.62 17.66
C LYS A 169 7.51 -27.36 16.17
N LEU A 170 8.58 -26.70 15.74
CA LEU A 170 9.17 -26.90 14.40
C LEU A 170 10.66 -26.56 14.43
N LEU A 171 11.39 -27.28 15.28
CA LEU A 171 12.82 -27.52 15.13
C LEU A 171 12.98 -28.91 14.52
N LYS A 172 13.32 -28.98 13.23
CA LYS A 172 14.17 -30.02 12.66
C LYS A 172 14.66 -29.59 11.28
N ASN A 173 15.98 -29.44 11.22
CA ASN A 173 16.84 -29.39 10.04
C ASN A 173 16.35 -30.32 8.93
N ASP A 174 16.45 -29.89 7.67
CA ASP A 174 17.32 -30.54 6.71
C ASP A 174 17.54 -29.64 5.48
N GLU A 175 18.80 -29.63 5.07
CA GLU A 175 19.38 -28.94 3.92
C GLU A 175 18.78 -29.47 2.60
N SER A 176 18.36 -28.58 1.70
CA SER A 176 18.51 -28.65 0.24
C SER A 176 17.46 -27.78 -0.44
N SER A 177 17.93 -26.90 -1.34
CA SER A 177 17.18 -26.21 -2.40
C SER A 177 15.70 -25.93 -2.09
N GLN A 178 15.42 -24.93 -1.27
CA GLN A 178 14.08 -24.36 -1.23
C GLN A 178 13.90 -23.51 -2.48
N ASP A 179 13.31 -24.12 -3.52
CA ASP A 179 12.34 -23.39 -4.34
C ASP A 179 11.56 -22.50 -3.37
N LEU A 180 11.45 -21.20 -3.66
CA LEU A 180 10.56 -20.30 -2.94
C LEU A 180 9.14 -20.88 -3.10
N GLU A 181 8.80 -21.81 -2.22
CA GLU A 181 7.47 -22.34 -2.05
C GLU A 181 6.71 -21.16 -1.45
N MET A 182 6.21 -20.29 -2.35
CA MET A 182 5.14 -19.36 -2.02
C MET A 182 3.97 -20.22 -1.57
N LYS A 183 3.98 -20.65 -0.30
CA LYS A 183 2.75 -20.95 0.42
C LYS A 183 1.98 -19.65 0.41
N MET A 184 1.21 -19.47 -0.67
CA MET A 184 0.25 -18.40 -0.82
C MET A 184 -0.44 -18.30 0.53
N VAL A 185 -0.25 -17.17 1.19
CA VAL A 185 -1.00 -16.78 2.39
C VAL A 185 -2.43 -16.50 1.92
N THR A 186 -3.09 -17.53 1.41
CA THR A 186 -4.52 -17.61 1.16
C THR A 186 -5.25 -18.03 2.44
N GLN A 187 -4.51 -18.54 3.44
CA GLN A 187 -5.08 -19.03 4.70
C GLN A 187 -5.48 -17.92 5.70
N TYR A 188 -5.01 -16.67 5.55
CA TYR A 188 -5.36 -15.57 6.47
C TYR A 188 -6.39 -14.57 5.92
N PHE A 189 -6.93 -14.79 4.72
CA PHE A 189 -8.25 -14.26 4.42
C PHE A 189 -9.21 -15.16 5.19
N PHE A 190 -9.96 -14.63 6.15
CA PHE A 190 -10.97 -15.38 6.91
C PHE A 190 -11.98 -16.03 5.96
N GLY A 191 -11.63 -17.22 5.48
CA GLY A 191 -12.40 -18.02 4.56
C GLY A 191 -13.41 -18.86 5.33
N GLU A 192 -14.37 -18.22 5.99
CA GLU A 192 -15.67 -18.86 6.18
C GLU A 192 -16.49 -18.59 4.90
N GLN A 193 -16.27 -19.46 3.91
CA GLN A 193 -17.15 -19.73 2.77
C GLN A 193 -17.42 -18.56 1.79
N TYR A 194 -16.77 -18.62 0.62
CA TYR A 194 -17.23 -18.01 -0.63
C TYR A 194 -18.43 -18.81 -1.19
N PRO A 195 -19.70 -18.43 -0.95
CA PRO A 195 -20.62 -18.55 -2.08
C PRO A 195 -21.64 -17.42 -2.29
N ASN A 196 -21.88 -16.48 -1.36
CA ASN A 196 -23.07 -15.61 -1.46
C ASN A 196 -22.90 -14.09 -1.23
N ASP A 197 -21.66 -13.56 -1.20
CA ASP A 197 -21.41 -12.11 -1.02
C ASP A 197 -20.39 -11.56 -2.03
N ASN A 198 -20.53 -11.90 -3.32
CA ASN A 198 -19.60 -11.40 -4.34
C ASN A 198 -20.01 -9.99 -4.79
N ILE A 199 -19.23 -8.98 -4.41
CA ILE A 199 -19.34 -7.63 -4.94
C ILE A 199 -18.23 -7.43 -5.97
N ASN A 200 -18.58 -7.30 -7.25
CA ASN A 200 -17.64 -6.92 -8.31
C ASN A 200 -17.99 -5.52 -8.81
N ILE A 201 -17.02 -4.62 -8.75
CA ILE A 201 -17.17 -3.24 -9.18
C ILE A 201 -16.01 -2.88 -10.09
N SER A 202 -16.32 -2.31 -11.25
CA SER A 202 -15.33 -1.85 -12.22
C SER A 202 -15.64 -0.43 -12.68
N PHE A 203 -14.62 0.43 -12.69
CA PHE A 203 -14.62 1.73 -13.35
C PHE A 203 -13.56 1.77 -14.46
N ILE A 204 -13.97 2.15 -15.65
CA ILE A 204 -13.11 2.42 -16.80
C ILE A 204 -13.35 3.87 -17.18
N LEU A 205 -12.34 4.75 -17.12
CA LEU A 205 -12.51 6.18 -17.43
C LEU A 205 -11.57 6.63 -18.55
N ASN A 206 -11.97 6.35 -19.79
CA ASN A 206 -11.18 6.67 -20.97
C ASN A 206 -11.30 8.16 -21.33
N ASN A 207 -10.16 8.85 -21.48
CA ASN A 207 -10.11 10.25 -21.91
C ASN A 207 -11.06 11.18 -21.11
N CYS A 208 -11.17 10.95 -19.81
CA CYS A 208 -11.95 11.80 -18.91
C CYS A 208 -11.07 12.93 -18.37
N ASN A 209 -11.62 14.14 -18.29
CA ASN A 209 -10.92 15.28 -17.69
C ASN A 209 -11.59 15.72 -16.40
N PHE A 210 -10.85 15.77 -15.30
CA PHE A 210 -11.32 16.21 -14.00
C PHE A 210 -10.70 17.57 -13.66
N GLY A 211 -11.50 18.64 -13.54
CA GLY A 211 -11.06 19.92 -13.00
C GLY A 211 -11.04 21.10 -13.98
N SER A 212 -10.90 22.30 -13.40
CA SER A 212 -10.75 23.59 -14.08
C SER A 212 -9.29 24.08 -13.95
N ASN A 213 -8.74 24.72 -14.98
CA ASN A 213 -7.36 25.24 -14.97
C ASN A 213 -7.12 26.39 -13.95
N ASN A 214 -8.13 26.80 -13.19
CA ASN A 214 -8.10 27.97 -12.30
C ASN A 214 -8.53 27.59 -10.86
N ILE A 215 -7.76 26.75 -10.18
CA ILE A 215 -7.99 26.44 -8.75
C ILE A 215 -7.28 27.49 -7.90
N THR A 216 -7.86 28.68 -7.78
CA THR A 216 -7.46 29.65 -6.73
C THR A 216 -8.25 29.46 -5.43
N ASN A 217 -9.38 28.75 -5.48
CA ASN A 217 -10.23 28.49 -4.32
C ASN A 217 -10.25 27.00 -3.96
N VAL A 218 -9.69 26.72 -2.79
CA VAL A 218 -9.64 25.48 -2.01
C VAL A 218 -10.96 24.67 -2.11
N ASN A 219 -11.03 23.53 -2.82
CA ASN A 219 -12.18 22.61 -2.78
C ASN A 219 -11.82 21.13 -3.05
N ASN A 220 -12.54 20.21 -2.37
CA ASN A 220 -12.41 18.74 -2.44
C ASN A 220 -12.89 18.17 -3.77
N ASN A 221 -12.13 18.38 -4.85
CA ASN A 221 -12.40 17.75 -6.13
C ASN A 221 -11.87 16.31 -6.14
N VAL A 222 -12.32 15.46 -5.22
CA VAL A 222 -11.92 14.05 -5.23
C VAL A 222 -12.69 13.35 -6.36
N PRO A 223 -12.03 12.76 -7.36
CA PRO A 223 -12.75 12.06 -8.41
C PRO A 223 -13.58 10.89 -7.86
N PHE A 224 -12.96 10.11 -6.96
CA PHE A 224 -13.56 8.94 -6.35
C PHE A 224 -13.42 8.98 -4.83
N VAL A 225 -14.53 8.74 -4.12
CA VAL A 225 -14.46 8.25 -2.75
C VAL A 225 -15.08 6.86 -2.71
N LEU A 226 -14.31 5.90 -2.26
CA LEU A 226 -14.77 4.55 -2.01
C LEU A 226 -14.75 4.36 -0.50
N ASN A 227 -15.87 4.67 0.15
CA ASN A 227 -16.01 4.50 1.58
C ASN A 227 -16.63 3.12 1.84
N TYR A 228 -15.77 2.09 1.90
CA TYR A 228 -16.19 0.70 2.05
C TYR A 228 -15.68 0.12 3.38
N ASP A 229 -16.37 0.45 4.48
CA ASP A 229 -16.24 -0.24 5.76
C ASP A 229 -17.06 -1.54 5.72
N PHE A 230 -16.40 -2.70 5.67
CA PHE A 230 -17.05 -3.98 5.37
C PHE A 230 -16.85 -5.08 6.42
N GLY A 231 -17.88 -5.92 6.50
CA GLY A 231 -17.77 -7.36 6.75
C GLY A 231 -17.65 -8.20 5.45
N PRO A 232 -18.38 -7.90 4.34
CA PRO A 232 -18.27 -8.65 3.07
C PRO A 232 -17.00 -8.39 2.22
N ILE A 233 -16.81 -9.20 1.16
CA ILE A 233 -15.62 -9.18 0.27
C ILE A 233 -15.94 -8.40 -1.02
N ILE A 234 -15.11 -7.42 -1.39
CA ILE A 234 -15.26 -6.63 -2.63
C ILE A 234 -14.10 -6.84 -3.60
N ASP A 235 -14.39 -7.02 -4.87
CA ASP A 235 -13.44 -6.88 -5.97
C ASP A 235 -13.67 -5.54 -6.67
N LEU A 236 -12.73 -4.60 -6.52
CA LEU A 236 -12.80 -3.29 -7.15
C LEU A 236 -11.69 -3.11 -8.19
N THR A 237 -12.06 -2.69 -9.40
CA THR A 237 -11.11 -2.35 -10.48
C THR A 237 -11.30 -0.90 -10.93
N ILE A 238 -10.20 -0.17 -11.11
CA ILE A 238 -10.13 1.14 -11.76
C ILE A 238 -9.13 1.05 -12.91
N SER A 239 -9.50 1.50 -14.12
CA SER A 239 -8.60 1.39 -15.28
C SER A 239 -8.62 2.58 -16.25
N ASN A 240 -7.52 2.72 -16.99
CA ASN A 240 -7.34 3.62 -18.14
C ASN A 240 -7.66 5.10 -17.87
N THR A 241 -7.35 5.58 -16.67
CA THR A 241 -7.78 6.91 -16.21
C THR A 241 -6.60 7.84 -16.02
N ILE A 242 -6.78 9.12 -16.38
CA ILE A 242 -5.91 10.20 -15.92
C ILE A 242 -6.72 11.15 -15.03
N PHE A 243 -6.32 11.28 -13.77
CA PHE A 243 -6.81 12.31 -12.87
C PHE A 243 -5.82 13.47 -12.89
N ASN A 244 -6.21 14.56 -13.54
CA ASN A 244 -5.41 15.78 -13.57
C ASN A 244 -5.79 16.69 -12.39
N SER A 245 -4.78 17.23 -11.70
CA SER A 245 -4.86 18.45 -10.89
C SER A 245 -6.06 18.53 -9.94
N PHE A 246 -6.06 17.76 -8.87
CA PHE A 246 -7.08 17.87 -7.83
C PHE A 246 -6.50 18.14 -6.45
N LEU A 247 -7.29 18.87 -5.67
CA LEU A 247 -7.05 19.13 -4.26
C LEU A 247 -7.90 18.16 -3.44
N ILE A 248 -7.27 17.38 -2.56
CA ILE A 248 -7.94 16.62 -1.50
C ILE A 248 -7.62 17.31 -0.18
N TYR A 249 -8.64 17.74 0.54
CA TYR A 249 -8.55 18.39 1.85
C TYR A 249 -9.33 17.56 2.89
N ARG A 250 -8.82 17.53 4.13
CA ARG A 250 -9.33 16.74 5.28
C ARG A 250 -9.16 15.23 5.20
N GLY A 251 -8.29 14.73 4.31
CA GLY A 251 -7.81 13.36 4.41
C GLY A 251 -8.82 12.25 4.07
N SER A 252 -9.76 12.50 3.16
CA SER A 252 -10.54 11.40 2.56
C SER A 252 -9.61 10.50 1.75
N SER A 253 -9.67 9.18 2.00
CA SER A 253 -9.00 8.20 1.14
C SER A 253 -9.65 8.15 -0.24
N ILE A 254 -8.84 8.04 -1.29
CA ILE A 254 -9.38 7.73 -2.64
C ILE A 254 -10.00 6.33 -2.63
N ALA A 255 -9.29 5.38 -2.01
CA ALA A 255 -9.79 4.03 -1.80
C ALA A 255 -9.51 3.57 -0.36
N SER A 256 -10.55 3.07 0.31
CA SER A 256 -10.44 2.33 1.57
C SER A 256 -11.17 1.00 1.43
N ILE A 257 -10.43 -0.11 1.47
CA ILE A 257 -10.98 -1.46 1.33
C ILE A 257 -10.52 -2.32 2.50
N THR A 258 -11.48 -3.03 3.12
CA THR A 258 -11.28 -3.78 4.36
C THR A 258 -11.29 -5.30 4.19
N ALA A 259 -11.73 -5.79 3.02
CA ALA A 259 -11.61 -7.17 2.58
C ALA A 259 -11.83 -7.29 1.06
N GLY A 260 -11.06 -8.15 0.38
CA GLY A 260 -11.26 -8.51 -1.03
C GLY A 260 -10.11 -8.17 -1.96
N SER A 261 -10.37 -7.62 -3.14
CA SER A 261 -9.35 -7.21 -4.09
C SER A 261 -9.51 -5.77 -4.59
N PHE A 262 -8.38 -5.15 -4.85
CA PHE A 262 -8.27 -3.82 -5.44
C PHE A 262 -7.29 -3.85 -6.59
N THR A 263 -7.73 -3.39 -7.77
CA THR A 263 -6.89 -3.32 -8.95
C THR A 263 -6.93 -1.93 -9.55
N MET A 264 -5.75 -1.30 -9.71
CA MET A 264 -5.57 -0.13 -10.58
C MET A 264 -4.71 -0.55 -11.77
N ASN A 265 -5.20 -0.33 -12.99
CA ASN A 265 -4.46 -0.63 -14.21
C ASN A 265 -4.40 0.61 -15.12
N ASN A 266 -3.20 1.06 -15.51
CA ASN A 266 -3.03 2.19 -16.41
C ASN A 266 -3.75 3.45 -15.87
N VAL A 267 -3.43 3.83 -14.63
CA VAL A 267 -4.03 4.97 -13.92
C VAL A 267 -2.96 6.01 -13.62
N SER A 268 -3.13 7.23 -14.08
CA SER A 268 -2.26 8.35 -13.72
C SER A 268 -3.03 9.34 -12.85
N ILE A 269 -2.45 9.70 -11.72
CA ILE A 269 -2.89 10.74 -10.81
C ILE A 269 -1.79 11.79 -10.82
N ILE A 270 -2.01 12.95 -11.42
CA ILE A 270 -0.94 13.95 -11.59
C ILE A 270 -1.34 15.31 -11.03
N ASN A 271 -0.34 16.08 -10.57
CA ASN A 271 -0.50 17.40 -9.98
C ASN A 271 -1.49 17.42 -8.79
N THR A 272 -1.52 16.35 -8.00
CA THR A 272 -2.40 16.28 -6.83
C THR A 272 -1.90 17.20 -5.73
N LYS A 273 -2.81 17.84 -4.98
CA LYS A 273 -2.51 18.45 -3.69
C LYS A 273 -3.29 17.73 -2.61
N TYR A 274 -2.63 16.95 -1.77
CA TYR A 274 -3.28 16.19 -0.71
C TYR A 274 -2.95 16.79 0.66
N TYR A 275 -3.94 17.39 1.32
CA TYR A 275 -3.87 17.88 2.69
C TYR A 275 -4.63 16.92 3.61
N GLY A 276 -3.89 16.01 4.21
CA GLY A 276 -4.37 15.03 5.16
C GLY A 276 -4.44 15.54 6.60
N SER A 277 -4.96 14.68 7.47
CA SER A 277 -4.70 14.75 8.91
C SER A 277 -3.80 13.57 9.30
N ILE A 278 -3.23 13.60 10.51
CA ILE A 278 -2.38 12.52 11.03
C ILE A 278 -3.04 11.12 11.06
N TYR A 279 -4.36 11.04 10.83
CA TYR A 279 -5.12 9.79 10.77
C TYR A 279 -5.56 9.41 9.36
N SER A 280 -5.21 10.17 8.33
CA SER A 280 -5.66 9.93 6.97
C SER A 280 -4.62 9.24 6.09
N PHE A 281 -5.15 8.42 5.17
CA PHE A 281 -4.39 7.64 4.21
C PHE A 281 -4.93 7.93 2.81
N PHE A 282 -4.05 8.03 1.83
CA PHE A 282 -4.50 8.25 0.45
C PHE A 282 -5.12 6.98 -0.14
N LEU A 283 -4.46 5.84 0.05
CA LEU A 283 -4.94 4.49 -0.25
C LEU A 283 -4.83 3.62 1.01
N ARG A 284 -5.94 3.01 1.42
CA ARG A 284 -6.02 2.20 2.64
C ARG A 284 -6.55 0.81 2.31
N PHE A 285 -5.80 -0.21 2.71
CA PHE A 285 -6.12 -1.61 2.46
C PHE A 285 -6.00 -2.43 3.75
N SER A 286 -6.96 -3.30 4.00
CA SER A 286 -6.89 -4.31 5.05
C SER A 286 -7.43 -5.62 4.50
N ASN A 287 -6.75 -6.75 4.75
CA ASN A 287 -7.20 -8.07 4.27
C ASN A 287 -7.48 -8.10 2.76
N CYS A 288 -6.64 -7.45 1.96
CA CYS A 288 -6.88 -7.27 0.52
C CYS A 288 -5.82 -7.93 -0.35
N ARG A 289 -6.19 -8.27 -1.59
CA ARG A 289 -5.26 -8.43 -2.71
C ARG A 289 -5.22 -7.12 -3.49
N VAL A 290 -4.09 -6.46 -3.52
CA VAL A 290 -3.92 -5.17 -4.18
C VAL A 290 -3.01 -5.37 -5.40
N SER A 291 -3.43 -4.90 -6.56
CA SER A 291 -2.64 -4.91 -7.80
C SER A 291 -2.58 -3.48 -8.37
N LEU A 292 -1.37 -2.92 -8.48
CA LEU A 292 -1.12 -1.60 -9.04
C LEU A 292 -0.23 -1.75 -10.29
N ASN A 293 -0.83 -1.78 -11.48
CA ASN A 293 -0.09 -1.96 -12.73
C ASN A 293 -0.12 -0.69 -13.56
N GLN A 294 1.04 -0.16 -13.96
CA GLN A 294 1.13 1.09 -14.75
C GLN A 294 0.39 2.24 -14.05
N VAL A 295 0.67 2.41 -12.76
CA VAL A 295 0.02 3.44 -11.95
C VAL A 295 1.03 4.55 -11.69
N SER A 296 0.69 5.79 -12.04
CA SER A 296 1.54 6.95 -11.75
C SER A 296 0.85 7.88 -10.76
N ILE A 297 1.52 8.35 -9.71
CA ILE A 297 0.99 9.29 -8.72
C ILE A 297 2.01 10.42 -8.54
N SER A 298 1.64 11.66 -8.87
CA SER A 298 2.48 12.83 -8.64
C SER A 298 1.70 13.99 -8.02
N GLY A 299 2.38 14.73 -7.15
CA GLY A 299 1.77 15.87 -6.46
C GLY A 299 2.49 16.36 -5.21
N GLU A 300 1.86 17.33 -4.56
CA GLU A 300 2.18 17.81 -3.22
C GLU A 300 1.34 17.07 -2.19
N PHE A 301 1.98 16.45 -1.20
CA PHE A 301 1.31 15.79 -0.08
C PHE A 301 1.71 16.50 1.20
N ASP A 302 0.76 16.78 2.09
CA ASP A 302 0.96 17.46 3.38
C ASP A 302 0.04 16.80 4.43
N GLY A 303 0.56 16.56 5.63
CA GLY A 303 -0.23 16.18 6.81
C GLY A 303 -0.83 14.78 6.77
N SER A 304 -0.42 13.92 5.82
CA SER A 304 -0.91 12.55 5.67
C SER A 304 -0.12 11.55 6.51
N ARG A 305 -0.76 10.49 7.01
CA ARG A 305 -0.01 9.40 7.65
C ARG A 305 0.79 8.60 6.64
N SER A 306 0.16 8.21 5.53
CA SER A 306 0.80 7.48 4.41
C SER A 306 0.05 7.66 3.08
N LEU A 307 0.79 7.54 1.98
CA LEU A 307 0.22 7.36 0.65
C LEU A 307 -0.47 6.00 0.57
N ILE A 308 0.24 4.92 0.90
CA ILE A 308 -0.31 3.56 0.96
C ILE A 308 -0.25 3.08 2.40
N TYR A 309 -1.37 2.62 2.93
CA TYR A 309 -1.45 1.92 4.19
C TYR A 309 -2.09 0.56 3.97
N SER A 310 -1.33 -0.51 4.20
CA SER A 310 -1.76 -1.88 3.94
C SER A 310 -1.58 -2.77 5.16
N VAL A 311 -2.63 -3.49 5.54
CA VAL A 311 -2.63 -4.41 6.70
C VAL A 311 -3.09 -5.79 6.27
N ASN A 312 -2.35 -6.85 6.60
CA ASN A 312 -2.70 -8.24 6.29
C ASN A 312 -3.10 -8.45 4.82
N SER A 313 -2.34 -7.87 3.90
CA SER A 313 -2.67 -7.89 2.47
C SER A 313 -1.58 -8.55 1.64
N LEU A 314 -1.93 -8.84 0.39
CA LEU A 314 -1.00 -9.12 -0.69
C LEU A 314 -0.96 -7.90 -1.62
N LEU A 315 0.12 -7.15 -1.66
CA LEU A 315 0.29 -5.98 -2.52
C LEU A 315 1.29 -6.29 -3.64
N ASN A 316 0.85 -6.19 -4.88
CA ASN A 316 1.68 -6.28 -6.07
C ASN A 316 1.64 -4.96 -6.82
N ALA A 317 2.80 -4.39 -7.13
CA ALA A 317 2.95 -3.15 -7.86
C ALA A 317 3.98 -3.34 -8.99
N ASN A 318 3.57 -3.11 -10.23
CA ASN A 318 4.43 -3.21 -11.40
C ASN A 318 4.31 -1.92 -12.23
N GLN A 319 5.44 -1.28 -12.54
CA GLN A 319 5.45 0.05 -13.16
C GLN A 319 4.64 1.07 -12.34
N PHE A 320 4.83 1.05 -11.01
CA PHE A 320 4.24 2.00 -10.07
C PHE A 320 5.17 3.22 -9.93
N ASN A 321 4.80 4.35 -10.52
CA ASN A 321 5.63 5.55 -10.57
C ASN A 321 5.09 6.61 -9.62
N VAL A 322 5.85 7.00 -8.61
CA VAL A 322 5.44 7.93 -7.56
C VAL A 322 6.42 9.09 -7.53
N GLU A 323 5.94 10.33 -7.61
CA GLU A 323 6.74 11.55 -7.49
C GLU A 323 6.06 12.52 -6.51
N LEU A 324 6.55 12.57 -5.27
CA LEU A 324 5.91 13.34 -4.20
C LEU A 324 6.78 14.53 -3.79
N ASN A 325 6.18 15.71 -3.76
CA ASN A 325 6.72 16.88 -3.11
C ASN A 325 6.10 17.05 -1.73
N TYR A 326 6.92 17.28 -0.72
CA TYR A 326 6.49 17.48 0.65
C TYR A 326 6.98 18.83 1.17
N SER A 327 6.06 19.68 1.60
CA SER A 327 6.35 21.07 1.97
C SER A 327 6.25 21.36 3.47
N SER A 328 5.31 20.73 4.20
CA SER A 328 5.06 20.93 5.64
C SER A 328 4.35 19.74 6.28
N GLY A 329 4.46 19.56 7.61
CA GLY A 329 3.60 18.66 8.39
C GLY A 329 4.21 17.31 8.81
N VAL A 330 3.37 16.47 9.43
CA VAL A 330 3.73 15.15 9.99
C VAL A 330 3.48 14.06 8.94
N ILE A 331 4.52 13.59 8.27
CA ILE A 331 4.48 12.23 7.68
C ILE A 331 5.14 11.29 8.68
N MET A 332 4.54 10.11 8.84
CA MET A 332 5.23 8.99 9.49
C MET A 332 5.94 8.14 8.44
N ASP A 333 5.26 7.68 7.37
CA ASP A 333 5.86 6.87 6.30
C ASP A 333 5.08 6.97 4.99
N VAL A 334 5.72 6.91 3.81
CA VAL A 334 5.01 6.99 2.52
C VAL A 334 4.20 5.70 2.25
N ILE A 335 4.82 4.54 2.39
CA ILE A 335 4.20 3.23 2.21
C ILE A 335 4.32 2.45 3.53
N THR A 336 3.23 2.36 4.28
CA THR A 336 3.16 1.58 5.52
C THR A 336 2.57 0.20 5.24
N LEU A 337 3.27 -0.85 5.68
CA LEU A 337 2.91 -2.24 5.48
C LEU A 337 2.92 -2.96 6.82
N ILE A 338 1.78 -3.50 7.26
CA ILE A 338 1.66 -4.26 8.51
C ILE A 338 1.21 -5.68 8.16
N SER A 339 1.98 -6.70 8.56
CA SER A 339 1.70 -8.10 8.25
C SER A 339 1.36 -8.33 6.77
N THR A 340 1.98 -7.56 5.88
CA THR A 340 1.65 -7.52 4.45
C THR A 340 2.80 -8.12 3.66
N PHE A 341 2.47 -8.92 2.65
CA PHE A 341 3.43 -9.26 1.60
C PHE A 341 3.33 -8.20 0.51
N ALA A 342 4.44 -7.52 0.19
CA ALA A 342 4.50 -6.51 -0.84
C ALA A 342 5.60 -6.82 -1.87
N TYR A 343 5.26 -6.68 -3.15
CA TYR A 343 6.17 -6.86 -4.28
C TYR A 343 6.09 -5.63 -5.18
N PHE A 344 7.23 -4.97 -5.41
CA PHE A 344 7.36 -3.82 -6.30
C PHE A 344 8.38 -4.13 -7.39
N GLU A 345 7.95 -4.00 -8.65
CA GLU A 345 8.78 -4.28 -9.81
C GLU A 345 8.73 -3.14 -10.84
N ASN A 346 9.87 -2.84 -11.47
CA ASN A 346 10.00 -1.85 -12.55
C ASN A 346 9.38 -0.48 -12.19
N SER A 347 9.40 -0.11 -10.92
CA SER A 347 8.70 1.04 -10.35
C SER A 347 9.69 2.18 -10.08
N THR A 348 9.19 3.42 -10.11
CA THR A 348 9.98 4.62 -9.74
C THR A 348 9.34 5.27 -8.53
N ILE A 349 10.07 5.54 -7.45
CA ILE A 349 9.53 6.20 -6.26
C ILE A 349 10.49 7.32 -5.85
N ASP A 350 10.11 8.54 -6.19
CA ASP A 350 10.86 9.76 -5.94
C ASP A 350 10.13 10.60 -4.86
N LEU A 351 10.81 10.88 -3.75
CA LEU A 351 10.31 11.76 -2.69
C LEU A 351 11.22 12.98 -2.53
N TYR A 352 10.61 14.15 -2.60
CA TYR A 352 11.24 15.45 -2.41
C TYR A 352 10.68 16.11 -1.16
N VAL A 353 11.48 16.17 -0.10
CA VAL A 353 11.16 16.88 1.15
C VAL A 353 11.79 18.27 1.12
N SER A 354 11.02 19.28 1.52
CA SER A 354 11.51 20.65 1.70
C SER A 354 12.52 20.74 2.84
N SER A 355 13.54 21.61 2.71
CA SER A 355 14.58 21.80 3.73
C SER A 355 14.06 22.24 5.10
N ASP A 356 12.86 22.85 5.14
CA ASP A 356 12.23 23.37 6.35
C ASP A 356 11.76 22.27 7.32
N PHE A 357 11.71 21.00 6.88
CA PHE A 357 11.28 19.84 7.68
C PHE A 357 12.09 19.68 8.97
N ASN A 358 13.37 20.10 8.96
CA ASN A 358 14.25 20.00 10.14
C ASN A 358 14.03 21.09 11.20
N THR A 359 13.20 22.11 10.98
CA THR A 359 13.31 23.36 11.76
C THR A 359 12.06 23.84 12.48
N LYS A 360 10.85 23.39 12.11
CA LYS A 360 9.61 23.93 12.68
C LYS A 360 8.94 22.91 13.61
N GLU A 361 9.04 23.19 14.91
CA GLU A 361 8.19 22.64 15.98
C GLU A 361 8.42 21.17 16.39
N GLY A 362 9.60 20.90 16.96
CA GLY A 362 9.66 20.57 18.39
C GLY A 362 9.14 19.23 18.94
N ASN A 363 8.58 18.28 18.18
CA ASN A 363 8.32 16.91 18.72
C ASN A 363 8.06 15.78 17.70
N LEU A 364 8.21 16.01 16.39
CA LEU A 364 7.99 14.95 15.38
C LEU A 364 9.21 14.82 14.47
N HIS A 365 10.34 14.43 15.06
CA HIS A 365 11.51 13.88 14.36
C HIS A 365 11.23 12.45 13.85
N GLY A 366 10.07 12.24 13.21
CA GLY A 366 9.72 10.92 12.69
C GLY A 366 10.74 10.51 11.64
N ASN A 367 11.42 9.39 11.83
CA ASN A 367 12.15 8.71 10.77
C ASN A 367 11.17 8.37 9.67
N VAL A 368 11.00 9.28 8.70
CA VAL A 368 10.13 9.03 7.56
C VAL A 368 10.77 7.92 6.73
N GLY A 369 10.13 6.77 6.64
CA GLY A 369 10.46 5.74 5.67
C GLY A 369 9.71 5.99 4.36
N LEU A 370 10.39 5.83 3.22
CA LEU A 370 9.65 5.58 1.97
C LEU A 370 8.82 4.29 2.12
N PHE A 371 9.40 3.27 2.72
CA PHE A 371 8.77 2.01 3.07
C PHE A 371 8.89 1.77 4.57
N SER A 372 7.78 1.39 5.19
CA SER A 372 7.68 1.07 6.60
C SER A 372 7.04 -0.29 6.81
N PRO A 373 7.82 -1.37 6.61
CA PRO A 373 7.36 -2.71 6.90
C PRO A 373 7.37 -3.00 8.39
N GLN A 374 6.26 -3.52 8.88
CA GLN A 374 6.06 -4.05 10.22
C GLN A 374 5.57 -5.49 10.10
N MET A 375 6.35 -6.46 10.60
CA MET A 375 6.02 -7.89 10.47
C MET A 375 5.67 -8.30 9.02
N SER A 376 6.30 -7.65 8.04
CA SER A 376 5.95 -7.71 6.62
C SER A 376 7.11 -8.25 5.79
N ASN A 377 6.80 -8.70 4.58
CA ASN A 377 7.82 -9.07 3.60
C ASN A 377 7.75 -8.10 2.43
N ILE A 378 8.85 -7.42 2.12
CA ILE A 378 8.95 -6.54 0.94
C ILE A 378 9.94 -7.14 -0.05
N TYR A 379 9.53 -7.18 -1.32
CA TYR A 379 10.37 -7.51 -2.46
C TYR A 379 10.44 -6.31 -3.40
N LEU A 380 11.64 -5.81 -3.67
CA LEU A 380 11.94 -4.71 -4.56
C LEU A 380 12.80 -5.24 -5.73
N PHE A 381 12.24 -5.29 -6.95
CA PHE A 381 12.96 -5.75 -8.14
C PHE A 381 13.06 -4.66 -9.23
N SER A 382 14.27 -4.31 -9.65
CA SER A 382 14.50 -3.40 -10.79
C SER A 382 13.82 -2.02 -10.65
N ASN A 383 13.78 -1.47 -9.43
CA ASN A 383 13.16 -0.18 -9.16
C ASN A 383 14.19 0.96 -9.17
N ARG A 384 13.72 2.20 -9.40
CA ARG A 384 14.46 3.43 -9.13
C ARG A 384 13.86 4.12 -7.91
N ILE A 385 14.64 4.33 -6.87
CA ILE A 385 14.17 4.91 -5.61
C ILE A 385 15.02 6.13 -5.27
N PHE A 386 14.38 7.27 -5.07
CA PHE A 386 15.02 8.53 -4.70
C PHE A 386 14.42 9.14 -3.43
N SER A 387 15.28 9.61 -2.54
CA SER A 387 14.91 10.47 -1.41
C SER A 387 15.99 11.52 -1.15
N ASN A 388 15.56 12.76 -0.83
CA ASN A 388 16.46 13.87 -0.49
C ASN A 388 16.43 14.29 0.99
N GLY A 389 15.90 13.46 1.89
CA GLY A 389 15.81 13.82 3.31
C GLY A 389 15.11 12.82 4.23
N THR A 390 14.72 11.64 3.75
CA THR A 390 14.05 10.60 4.55
C THR A 390 14.66 9.21 4.38
N SER A 391 14.65 8.37 5.41
CA SER A 391 15.08 6.98 5.27
C SER A 391 14.29 6.28 4.15
N ILE A 392 14.91 5.33 3.47
CA ILE A 392 14.21 4.52 2.47
C ILE A 392 13.35 3.49 3.19
N ILE A 393 13.94 2.81 4.16
CA ILE A 393 13.29 1.74 4.90
C ILE A 393 13.33 2.08 6.37
N ASN A 394 12.17 2.08 7.00
CA ASN A 394 12.02 2.10 8.45
C ASN A 394 11.33 0.79 8.87
N SER A 395 12.12 -0.22 9.21
CA SER A 395 11.63 -1.59 9.38
C SER A 395 11.46 -2.00 10.84
N LEU A 396 10.40 -2.75 11.13
CA LEU A 396 10.19 -3.48 12.37
C LEU A 396 9.90 -4.95 12.08
N LEU A 397 10.76 -5.86 12.55
CA LEU A 397 10.55 -7.33 12.47
C LEU A 397 10.14 -7.82 11.07
N SER A 398 10.80 -7.35 10.01
CA SER A 398 10.37 -7.59 8.62
C SER A 398 11.51 -8.14 7.76
N ASP A 399 11.16 -8.80 6.67
CA ASP A 399 12.15 -9.17 5.65
C ASP A 399 12.07 -8.20 4.47
N VAL A 400 13.21 -7.66 4.03
CA VAL A 400 13.29 -6.83 2.84
C VAL A 400 14.30 -7.43 1.86
N ILE A 401 13.84 -7.72 0.65
CA ILE A 401 14.65 -8.26 -0.45
C ILE A 401 14.72 -7.23 -1.56
N ALA A 402 15.91 -6.79 -1.95
CA ALA A 402 16.08 -5.79 -3.01
C ALA A 402 17.14 -6.21 -4.04
N ASN A 403 16.72 -6.50 -5.28
CA ASN A 403 17.61 -6.89 -6.38
C ASN A 403 17.47 -5.96 -7.60
N ASN A 404 18.59 -5.65 -8.24
CA ASN A 404 18.75 -4.77 -9.41
C ASN A 404 18.16 -3.36 -9.25
N ASN A 405 18.11 -2.83 -8.03
CA ASN A 405 17.54 -1.50 -7.78
C ASN A 405 18.58 -0.39 -7.93
N GLN A 406 18.16 0.76 -8.43
CA GLN A 406 18.93 2.00 -8.43
C GLN A 406 18.45 2.87 -7.27
N PHE A 407 19.30 3.08 -6.29
CA PHE A 407 19.02 4.02 -5.22
C PHE A 407 19.81 5.31 -5.40
N VAL A 408 19.12 6.46 -5.33
CA VAL A 408 19.72 7.79 -5.52
C VAL A 408 19.40 8.65 -4.31
N PHE A 409 20.43 9.23 -3.69
CA PHE A 409 20.29 9.99 -2.45
C PHE A 409 20.91 11.37 -2.55
N ALA A 410 20.20 12.36 -2.02
CA ALA A 410 20.73 13.70 -1.84
C ALA A 410 20.44 14.14 -0.39
N PRO A 411 21.27 13.79 0.60
CA PRO A 411 21.00 14.16 1.99
C PRO A 411 20.87 15.68 2.10
N SER A 412 19.76 16.16 2.66
CA SER A 412 19.54 17.59 2.96
C SER A 412 20.52 18.11 4.01
N SER A 413 21.10 17.23 4.83
CA SER A 413 22.16 17.52 5.79
C SER A 413 23.17 16.37 5.87
N THR A 414 24.46 16.70 5.95
CA THR A 414 25.59 15.75 6.00
C THR A 414 25.74 14.97 7.32
N ASN A 415 24.81 15.11 8.27
CA ASN A 415 24.90 14.44 9.57
C ASN A 415 24.21 13.07 9.50
N ASP A 416 25.01 12.00 9.57
CA ASP A 416 24.66 10.62 9.94
C ASP A 416 23.26 10.14 9.55
N PHE A 417 22.89 10.36 8.31
CA PHE A 417 21.61 9.93 7.81
C PHE A 417 21.64 8.43 7.52
N GLN A 418 20.91 7.65 8.33
CA GLN A 418 20.72 6.23 8.10
C GLN A 418 19.67 6.03 7.00
N LEU A 419 20.12 5.49 5.86
CA LEU A 419 19.25 5.17 4.72
C LEU A 419 18.28 4.03 5.04
N ILE A 420 18.65 3.17 5.99
CA ILE A 420 17.86 2.07 6.51
C ILE A 420 17.86 2.18 8.03
N VAL A 421 16.66 2.28 8.61
CA VAL A 421 16.42 2.30 10.05
C VAL A 421 15.73 0.99 10.43
N CYS A 422 16.14 0.40 11.53
CA CYS A 422 15.56 -0.80 12.11
C CYS A 422 15.46 -0.64 13.62
N ASP A 423 14.39 -1.17 14.21
CA ASP A 423 14.31 -1.38 15.66
C ASP A 423 14.93 -2.76 16.00
N GLU A 424 15.48 -2.88 17.22
CA GLU A 424 16.55 -3.78 17.69
C GLU A 424 16.32 -5.32 17.59
N ALA A 425 15.54 -5.87 16.64
CA ALA A 425 15.40 -7.31 16.47
C ALA A 425 14.97 -7.77 15.06
N ASN A 426 15.63 -8.83 14.58
CA ASN A 426 15.20 -9.79 13.54
C ASN A 426 14.70 -9.24 12.18
N THR A 427 15.06 -8.03 11.78
CA THR A 427 14.82 -7.60 10.38
C THR A 427 15.94 -8.15 9.49
N ASN A 428 15.59 -8.93 8.46
CA ASN A 428 16.58 -9.42 7.51
C ASN A 428 16.55 -8.61 6.22
N PHE A 429 17.74 -8.23 5.75
CA PHE A 429 17.93 -7.55 4.47
C PHE A 429 18.69 -8.48 3.53
N TYR A 430 18.07 -8.79 2.38
CA TYR A 430 18.64 -9.61 1.32
C TYR A 430 18.71 -8.79 0.03
N GLY A 431 19.65 -9.07 -0.86
CA GLY A 431 19.72 -8.35 -2.12
C GLY A 431 21.08 -8.26 -2.76
N ASP A 432 21.20 -7.34 -3.71
CA ASP A 432 22.49 -6.91 -4.26
C ASP A 432 23.36 -6.27 -3.17
N SER A 433 24.68 -6.34 -3.33
CA SER A 433 25.63 -5.77 -2.36
C SER A 433 25.39 -4.28 -2.12
N SER A 434 25.08 -3.50 -3.15
CA SER A 434 24.80 -2.06 -3.03
C SER A 434 23.64 -1.73 -2.09
N PHE A 435 22.71 -2.67 -1.88
CA PHE A 435 21.61 -2.53 -0.92
C PHE A 435 21.98 -3.11 0.45
N THR A 436 22.53 -4.32 0.49
CA THR A 436 22.89 -4.97 1.76
C THR A 436 23.96 -4.21 2.51
N ASP A 437 24.89 -3.55 1.81
CA ASP A 437 25.92 -2.69 2.39
C ASP A 437 25.29 -1.48 3.13
N LEU A 438 24.16 -0.96 2.64
CA LEU A 438 23.40 0.11 3.32
C LEU A 438 22.66 -0.40 4.56
N ALA A 439 22.40 -1.71 4.63
CA ALA A 439 21.70 -2.36 5.73
C ALA A 439 22.65 -2.94 6.79
N GLU A 440 23.97 -2.79 6.63
CA GLU A 440 24.98 -3.34 7.57
C GLU A 440 24.77 -2.85 9.00
N SER A 441 24.27 -1.63 9.20
CA SER A 441 23.95 -1.11 10.55
C SER A 441 22.78 -1.84 11.21
N CYS A 442 21.95 -2.50 10.42
CA CYS A 442 20.70 -3.13 10.84
C CYS A 442 20.74 -4.65 10.85
N GLN A 443 21.59 -5.25 10.03
CA GLN A 443 21.97 -6.62 10.25
C GLN A 443 22.70 -6.65 11.59
N THR A 444 22.01 -7.04 12.67
CA THR A 444 22.69 -7.50 13.89
C THR A 444 23.81 -8.39 13.38
N PRO A 445 25.10 -8.05 13.59
CA PRO A 445 26.21 -8.83 13.04
C PRO A 445 25.91 -10.22 13.52
N SER A 446 25.54 -11.09 12.58
CA SER A 446 24.85 -12.32 12.92
C SER A 446 25.57 -12.93 14.11
N ASP A 447 24.87 -13.24 15.21
CA ASP A 447 25.56 -13.83 16.36
C ASP A 447 26.36 -15.07 15.95
N THR A 448 26.08 -15.66 14.78
CA THR A 448 26.95 -16.61 14.09
C THR A 448 28.35 -16.10 13.73
N ALA A 449 28.53 -14.89 13.19
CA ALA A 449 29.86 -14.33 12.91
C ALA A 449 30.61 -13.93 14.19
N LYS A 450 29.89 -13.40 15.19
CA LYS A 450 30.47 -13.10 16.50
C LYS A 450 30.82 -14.38 17.26
N GLN A 451 29.95 -15.37 17.27
CA GLN A 451 30.23 -16.72 17.78
C GLN A 451 31.35 -17.39 16.99
N TRP A 452 31.43 -17.24 15.66
CA TRP A 452 32.54 -17.79 14.88
C TRP A 452 33.87 -17.11 15.19
N ASN A 453 33.87 -15.79 15.34
CA ASN A 453 35.05 -15.03 15.73
C ASN A 453 35.45 -15.33 17.17
N GLU A 454 34.51 -15.39 18.11
CA GLU A 454 34.75 -15.81 19.50
C GLU A 454 35.24 -17.27 19.56
N LEU A 455 34.64 -18.19 18.81
CA LEU A 455 35.09 -19.58 18.72
C LEU A 455 36.50 -19.66 18.13
N ARG A 456 36.78 -18.90 17.06
CA ARG A 456 38.10 -18.81 16.43
C ARG A 456 39.13 -18.20 17.36
N GLU A 457 38.81 -17.13 18.08
CA GLU A 457 39.69 -16.49 19.05
C GLU A 457 39.93 -17.39 20.27
N ASN A 458 38.89 -18.08 20.76
CA ASN A 458 39.00 -19.06 21.83
C ASN A 458 39.86 -20.26 21.40
N LEU A 459 39.69 -20.77 20.18
CA LEU A 459 40.55 -21.81 19.62
C LEU A 459 42.00 -21.33 19.47
N LEU A 460 42.22 -20.13 18.92
CA LEU A 460 43.56 -19.56 18.75
C LEU A 460 44.25 -19.33 20.10
N SER A 461 43.53 -18.78 21.08
CA SER A 461 43.99 -18.58 22.45
C SER A 461 44.32 -19.91 23.13
N TYR A 462 43.48 -20.93 22.96
CA TYR A 462 43.75 -22.29 23.42
C TYR A 462 45.02 -22.87 22.79
N PHE A 463 45.20 -22.76 21.47
CA PHE A 463 46.41 -23.21 20.79
C PHE A 463 47.66 -22.45 21.23
N CYS A 464 47.58 -21.12 21.41
CA CYS A 464 48.66 -20.30 21.95
C CYS A 464 49.00 -20.67 23.41
N GLY A 465 47.99 -20.97 24.22
CA GLY A 465 48.16 -21.46 25.60
C GLY A 465 48.86 -22.81 25.65
N VAL A 466 48.41 -23.77 24.83
CA VAL A 466 49.04 -25.09 24.71
C VAL A 466 50.48 -24.98 24.20
N LEU A 467 50.72 -24.15 23.19
CA LEU A 467 52.05 -23.93 22.62
C LEU A 467 53.00 -23.26 23.62
N SER A 468 52.55 -22.24 24.36
CA SER A 468 53.37 -21.56 25.37
C SER A 468 53.70 -22.49 26.54
N MET A 469 52.75 -23.29 27.02
CA MET A 469 53.00 -24.33 28.01
C MET A 469 54.01 -25.36 27.49
N PHE A 470 53.86 -25.82 26.25
CA PHE A 470 54.81 -26.73 25.62
C PHE A 470 56.22 -26.14 25.53
N LEU A 471 56.36 -24.86 25.17
CA LEU A 471 57.63 -24.15 25.10
C LEU A 471 58.28 -23.98 26.48
N ILE A 472 57.49 -23.74 27.54
CA ILE A 472 57.99 -23.68 28.92
C ILE A 472 58.53 -25.05 29.35
N PHE A 473 57.78 -26.13 29.08
CA PHE A 473 58.26 -27.49 29.37
C PHE A 473 59.52 -27.84 28.57
N LEU A 474 59.57 -27.46 27.29
CA LEU A 474 60.72 -27.68 26.43
C LEU A 474 61.95 -26.91 26.93
N THR A 475 61.81 -25.64 27.31
CA THR A 475 62.91 -24.83 27.84
C THR A 475 63.38 -25.32 29.20
N ALA A 476 62.46 -25.67 30.11
CA ALA A 476 62.80 -26.29 31.40
C ALA A 476 63.55 -27.62 31.20
N PHE A 477 63.12 -28.43 30.24
CA PHE A 477 63.79 -29.67 29.87
C PHE A 477 65.20 -29.42 29.32
N ILE A 478 65.37 -28.46 28.41
CA ILE A 478 66.68 -28.07 27.85
C ILE A 478 67.61 -27.56 28.95
N ILE A 479 67.13 -26.70 29.86
CA ILE A 479 67.91 -26.17 30.97
C ILE A 479 68.34 -27.32 31.90
N SER A 480 67.41 -28.18 32.29
CA SER A 480 67.67 -29.36 33.11
C SER A 480 68.71 -30.29 32.47
N TRP A 481 68.59 -30.52 31.15
CA TRP A 481 69.55 -31.31 30.38
C TRP A 481 70.95 -30.67 30.33
N ILE A 482 71.06 -29.36 30.11
CA ILE A 482 72.33 -28.62 30.13
C ILE A 482 72.98 -28.71 31.52
N PHE A 483 72.21 -28.55 32.60
CA PHE A 483 72.71 -28.64 33.97
C PHE A 483 73.15 -30.05 34.35
N ASN A 484 72.42 -31.09 33.94
CA ASN A 484 72.82 -32.48 34.15
C ASN A 484 74.08 -32.83 33.36
N CYS A 485 74.21 -32.35 32.11
CA CYS A 485 75.45 -32.49 31.33
C CYS A 485 76.64 -31.75 31.98
N ARG A 486 76.43 -30.55 32.56
CA ARG A 486 77.47 -29.81 33.29
C ARG A 486 77.86 -30.51 34.59
N LYS A 487 76.89 -31.06 35.35
CA LYS A 487 77.16 -31.88 36.54
C LYS A 487 77.95 -33.12 36.19
N MET A 488 77.60 -33.84 35.12
CA MET A 488 78.41 -34.97 34.63
C MET A 488 79.83 -34.54 34.27
N LYS A 489 80.03 -33.41 33.57
CA LYS A 489 81.37 -32.90 33.27
C LYS A 489 82.16 -32.52 34.54
N LYS A 490 81.51 -31.92 35.55
CA LYS A 490 82.14 -31.60 36.84
C LYS A 490 82.47 -32.86 37.64
N LEU A 491 81.58 -33.84 37.72
CA LEU A 491 81.84 -35.13 38.37
C LEU A 491 82.96 -35.90 37.67
N ASN A 492 83.01 -35.89 36.33
CA ASN A 492 84.11 -36.49 35.58
C ASN A 492 85.45 -35.76 35.80
N ARG A 493 85.44 -34.43 36.00
CA ARG A 493 86.65 -33.67 36.39
C ARG A 493 87.09 -34.00 37.82
N ILE A 494 86.17 -34.07 38.77
CA ILE A 494 86.45 -34.42 40.17
C ILE A 494 86.99 -35.85 40.28
N ASN A 495 86.36 -36.81 39.59
CA ASN A 495 86.84 -38.19 39.52
C ASN A 495 88.22 -38.31 38.83
N LYS A 496 88.54 -37.42 37.88
CA LYS A 496 89.91 -37.35 37.31
C LYS A 496 90.92 -36.78 38.30
N SER A 497 90.57 -35.74 39.07
CA SER A 497 91.49 -35.16 40.06
C SER A 497 91.69 -36.05 41.30
N LEU A 498 90.68 -36.81 41.73
CA LEU A 498 90.83 -37.77 42.83
C LEU A 498 91.70 -38.97 42.49
N LYS A 499 91.82 -39.33 41.20
CA LYS A 499 92.78 -40.35 40.73
C LYS A 499 94.24 -39.87 40.67
N LEU A 500 94.51 -38.59 40.95
CA LEU A 500 95.85 -37.99 40.89
C LEU A 500 96.41 -37.62 42.27
N LEU A 501 95.76 -38.04 43.36
CA LEU A 501 96.32 -37.95 44.70
C LEU A 501 96.96 -39.31 45.04
N PRO A 502 98.31 -39.42 45.06
CA PRO A 502 99.00 -40.60 45.57
C PRO A 502 98.85 -40.74 47.09
#